data_AF-A0A8X6XWG8-F1
#
_entry.id   AF-A0A8X6XWG8-F1
#
_cell.length_a   1.000
_cell.length_b   1.000
_cell.length_c   1.000
_cell.angle_alpha   90.00
_cell.angle_beta   90.00
_cell.angle_gamma   90.00
#
_symmetry.space_group_name_H-M   'P 1'
#
loop_
_entity.id
_entity.type
_entity.pdbx_description
1 polymer ?
#
loop_
_entity_poly.entity_id
_entity_poly.type
_entity_poly.pdbx_seq_one_letter_code
_entity_poly.pdbx_strand_id
1 'polypeptide(L)'
;MNYEEDIKKRRKENLEVMQSLGILSLRQEHHAIKKPSQIKKPKNTLRKNPTRQCLSMQCPSRRSKRLLGQEPKKFFQEEIEEEEDIHETKPTKLPIEKIKRENVFGAIPGVAVGTEFATRIEASHAGIHRPTVAGIHGNPALGCYSLALSGGYEDDVDLGDSFIYTGEGGRDLKGTKTNPKNLRTAPQSKDQILERGNLALSKNVENNLPVRVLRGYKLKSKFAPLEGYRYDGLYNVVDYYLTQGLSGFQVYKFRMERIKDQEPAPWVEDFAMKENLDNAEFLPEEISES
;
A
#
# COMPACT_ATOMS: atom_id res chain seq x y z
N MET A 1 -34.97 5.48 0.40
CA MET A 1 -33.88 4.73 -0.27
C MET A 1 -32.85 4.35 0.77
N ASN A 2 -32.49 3.07 0.86
CA ASN A 2 -31.56 2.55 1.86
C ASN A 2 -30.13 2.70 1.33
N TYR A 3 -29.32 3.53 1.99
CA TYR A 3 -27.94 3.82 1.59
C TYR A 3 -27.09 2.55 1.42
N GLU A 4 -27.31 1.52 2.22
CA GLU A 4 -26.58 0.25 2.10
C GLU A 4 -26.95 -0.53 0.84
N GLU A 5 -28.21 -0.46 0.40
CA GLU A 5 -28.67 -1.09 -0.84
C GLU A 5 -28.05 -0.40 -2.05
N ASP A 6 -27.94 0.92 -2.04
CA ASP A 6 -27.28 1.69 -3.10
C ASP A 6 -25.79 1.35 -3.21
N ILE A 7 -25.08 1.21 -2.08
CA ILE A 7 -23.68 0.77 -2.08
C ILE A 7 -23.54 -0.65 -2.62
N LYS A 8 -24.41 -1.59 -2.20
CA LYS A 8 -24.41 -2.97 -2.72
C LYS A 8 -24.66 -2.99 -4.23
N LYS A 9 -25.61 -2.18 -4.71
CA LYS A 9 -25.90 -2.03 -6.14
C LYS A 9 -24.70 -1.48 -6.90
N ARG A 10 -24.07 -0.40 -6.43
CA ARG A 10 -22.88 0.19 -7.06
C ARG A 10 -21.68 -0.74 -7.05
N ARG A 11 -21.49 -1.54 -5.99
CA ARG A 11 -20.48 -2.60 -5.95
C ARG A 11 -20.72 -3.63 -7.05
N LYS A 12 -21.98 -4.05 -7.22
CA LYS A 12 -22.37 -5.00 -8.26
C LYS A 12 -22.14 -4.41 -9.66
N GLU A 13 -22.57 -3.19 -9.92
CA GLU A 13 -22.35 -2.49 -11.20
C GLU A 13 -20.85 -2.33 -11.50
N ASN A 14 -20.06 -1.92 -10.52
CA ASN A 14 -18.61 -1.83 -10.67
C ASN A 14 -17.97 -3.19 -10.95
N LEU A 15 -18.48 -4.27 -10.34
CA LEU A 15 -18.05 -5.63 -10.61
C LEU A 15 -18.42 -6.06 -12.05
N GLU A 16 -19.62 -5.71 -12.52
CA GLU A 16 -20.07 -5.99 -13.88
C GLU A 16 -19.25 -5.23 -14.93
N VAL A 17 -18.91 -3.96 -14.68
CA VAL A 17 -17.98 -3.18 -15.52
C VAL A 17 -16.60 -3.85 -15.55
N MET A 18 -16.09 -4.30 -14.40
CA MET A 18 -14.84 -5.06 -14.37
C MET A 18 -14.94 -6.39 -15.14
N GLN A 19 -16.08 -7.09 -15.08
CA GLN A 19 -16.30 -8.31 -15.84
C GLN A 19 -16.38 -8.05 -17.34
N SER A 20 -17.09 -7.02 -17.78
CA SER A 20 -17.27 -6.70 -19.20
C SER A 20 -15.97 -6.24 -19.87
N LEU A 21 -15.09 -5.57 -19.10
CA LEU A 21 -13.73 -5.24 -19.53
C LEU A 21 -12.76 -6.43 -19.46
N GLY A 22 -13.24 -7.63 -19.10
CA GLY A 22 -12.45 -8.86 -19.02
C GLY A 22 -11.51 -8.94 -17.81
N ILE A 23 -11.55 -7.97 -16.91
CA ILE A 23 -10.63 -7.83 -15.77
C ILE A 23 -10.76 -8.99 -14.78
N LEU A 24 -11.99 -9.46 -14.54
CA LEU A 24 -12.28 -10.51 -13.56
C LEU A 24 -12.23 -11.93 -14.14
N SER A 25 -11.99 -12.08 -15.46
CA SER A 25 -11.98 -13.38 -16.14
C SER A 25 -10.67 -14.16 -16.00
N LEU A 26 -9.60 -13.55 -15.46
CA LEU A 26 -8.29 -14.18 -15.30
C LEU A 26 -8.20 -14.96 -13.98
N ARG A 27 -8.97 -16.04 -13.87
CA ARG A 27 -8.50 -17.22 -13.12
C ARG A 27 -7.36 -17.84 -13.94
N GLN A 28 -6.13 -17.40 -13.73
CA GLN A 28 -5.03 -18.32 -13.97
C GLN A 28 -5.10 -19.37 -12.86
N GLU A 29 -5.57 -20.56 -13.22
CA GLU A 29 -5.38 -21.74 -12.39
C GLU A 29 -3.89 -21.83 -12.07
N HIS A 30 -3.53 -21.58 -10.81
CA HIS A 30 -2.20 -21.93 -10.32
C HIS A 30 -2.10 -23.45 -10.38
N HIS A 31 -1.56 -23.99 -11.47
CA HIS A 31 -1.08 -25.36 -11.46
C HIS A 31 -0.04 -25.47 -10.35
N ALA A 32 -0.37 -26.23 -9.31
CA ALA A 32 0.50 -26.50 -8.20
C ALA A 32 1.84 -27.04 -8.73
N ILE A 33 2.89 -26.23 -8.62
CA ILE A 33 4.25 -26.66 -8.90
C ILE A 33 4.58 -27.72 -7.83
N LYS A 34 4.61 -28.99 -8.24
CA LYS A 34 5.08 -30.09 -7.38
C LYS A 34 6.51 -29.76 -6.95
N LYS A 35 6.74 -29.69 -5.63
CA LYS A 35 8.07 -29.45 -5.04
C LYS A 35 9.06 -30.46 -5.64
N PRO A 36 10.20 -30.03 -6.21
CA PRO A 36 11.28 -30.95 -6.52
C PRO A 36 11.81 -31.56 -5.22
N SER A 37 12.10 -32.86 -5.29
CA SER A 37 12.64 -33.67 -4.20
C SER A 37 13.95 -33.08 -3.65
N GLN A 38 14.07 -33.09 -2.32
CA GLN A 38 15.21 -32.51 -1.62
C GLN A 38 16.51 -33.27 -1.96
N ILE A 39 17.43 -32.59 -2.65
CA ILE A 39 18.83 -33.02 -2.73
C ILE A 39 19.53 -32.51 -1.45
N LYS A 40 19.99 -33.44 -0.62
CA LYS A 40 20.75 -33.15 0.62
C LYS A 40 22.07 -32.46 0.27
N LYS A 41 22.27 -31.20 0.70
CA LYS A 41 23.57 -30.52 0.63
C LYS A 41 24.45 -30.90 1.84
N PRO A 42 25.77 -31.06 1.68
CA PRO A 42 26.68 -31.38 2.77
C PRO A 42 26.88 -30.18 3.71
N LYS A 43 27.04 -30.50 5.00
CA LYS A 43 27.33 -29.56 6.09
C LYS A 43 28.70 -28.91 5.85
N ASN A 44 28.75 -27.59 5.75
CA ASN A 44 30.01 -26.84 5.85
C ASN A 44 29.98 -25.88 7.03
N THR A 45 31.08 -25.94 7.78
CA THR A 45 31.34 -25.37 9.09
C THR A 45 31.46 -23.85 9.05
N LEU A 46 30.89 -23.22 10.09
CA LEU A 46 30.90 -21.79 10.32
C LEU A 46 32.32 -21.23 10.42
N ARG A 47 32.57 -20.12 9.71
CA ARG A 47 33.46 -19.05 10.17
C ARG A 47 32.64 -17.79 10.37
N LYS A 48 32.45 -17.42 11.64
CA LYS A 48 31.88 -16.15 12.09
C LYS A 48 32.89 -15.03 11.80
N ASN A 49 32.42 -13.90 11.30
CA ASN A 49 33.05 -12.57 11.41
C ASN A 49 32.03 -11.48 10.96
N PRO A 50 32.17 -10.22 11.42
CA PRO A 50 31.23 -9.69 12.41
C PRO A 50 30.19 -8.71 11.83
N THR A 51 29.01 -8.76 12.45
CA THR A 51 28.09 -7.66 12.78
C THR A 51 28.02 -6.47 11.81
N ARG A 52 27.05 -6.50 10.89
CA ARG A 52 26.47 -5.26 10.34
C ARG A 52 25.70 -4.56 11.45
N GLN A 53 26.32 -3.56 12.04
CA GLN A 53 25.65 -2.61 12.93
C GLN A 53 24.69 -1.78 12.06
N CYS A 54 23.45 -2.25 11.96
CA CYS A 54 22.35 -1.41 11.55
C CYS A 54 22.18 -0.36 12.65
N LEU A 55 22.40 0.91 12.34
CA LEU A 55 22.09 2.01 13.25
C LEU A 55 20.57 2.07 13.40
N SER A 56 20.05 1.27 14.33
CA SER A 56 18.68 1.34 14.79
C SER A 56 18.50 2.63 15.57
N MET A 57 18.11 3.71 14.89
CA MET A 57 17.21 4.64 15.54
C MET A 57 15.93 3.85 15.78
N GLN A 58 15.64 3.54 17.04
CA GLN A 58 14.37 2.94 17.45
C GLN A 58 13.27 3.97 17.15
N CYS A 59 12.79 3.97 15.92
CA CYS A 59 11.59 4.69 15.53
C CYS A 59 10.41 3.72 15.68
N PRO A 60 9.33 4.10 16.38
CA PRO A 60 8.18 3.24 16.53
C PRO A 60 7.55 2.93 15.16
N SER A 61 7.65 1.68 14.74
CA SER A 61 6.99 1.16 13.55
C SER A 61 5.48 1.25 13.71
N ARG A 62 4.78 1.69 12.65
CA ARG A 62 3.32 1.85 12.68
C ARG A 62 2.64 0.53 12.28
N ARG A 63 2.01 -0.13 13.26
CA ARG A 63 1.26 -1.40 13.07
C ARG A 63 -0.21 -1.19 12.70
N SER A 64 -0.78 -2.18 12.02
CA SER A 64 -2.21 -2.22 11.70
C SER A 64 -3.08 -2.47 12.94
N LYS A 65 -4.01 -1.55 13.24
CA LYS A 65 -4.93 -1.66 14.38
C LYS A 65 -5.88 -2.87 14.30
N ARG A 66 -6.08 -3.44 13.11
CA ARG A 66 -6.97 -4.60 12.87
C ARG A 66 -6.53 -5.85 13.64
N LEU A 67 -5.22 -6.07 13.77
CA LEU A 67 -4.67 -7.23 14.49
C LEU A 67 -4.66 -7.03 16.01
N LEU A 68 -4.93 -5.82 16.50
CA LEU A 68 -5.13 -5.58 17.94
C LEU A 68 -6.57 -5.85 18.37
N GLY A 69 -7.41 -6.47 17.53
CA GLY A 69 -8.83 -6.72 17.81
C GLY A 69 -9.68 -5.45 17.98
N GLN A 70 -9.13 -4.27 17.70
CA GLN A 70 -9.82 -3.00 17.91
C GLN A 70 -10.69 -2.67 16.69
N GLU A 71 -12.02 -2.69 16.89
CA GLU A 71 -13.00 -2.10 15.97
C GLU A 71 -12.60 -0.64 15.66
N PRO A 72 -12.74 -0.18 14.39
CA PRO A 72 -12.50 1.21 14.06
C PRO A 72 -13.48 2.08 14.82
N LYS A 73 -12.99 2.87 15.80
CA LYS A 73 -13.82 3.83 16.54
C LYS A 73 -14.61 4.68 15.54
N LYS A 74 -15.94 4.58 15.58
CA LYS A 74 -16.83 5.59 14.99
C LYS A 74 -16.48 6.91 15.69
N PHE A 75 -16.03 7.89 14.93
CA PHE A 75 -15.67 9.20 15.44
C PHE A 75 -16.94 9.84 16.05
N PHE A 76 -17.07 9.73 17.37
CA PHE A 76 -17.80 10.68 18.18
C PHE A 76 -16.77 11.47 18.99
N GLN A 77 -17.04 12.77 19.03
CA GLN A 77 -16.20 13.81 19.58
C GLN A 77 -16.48 13.95 21.09
N GLU A 78 -15.49 14.47 21.83
CA GLU A 78 -15.44 14.71 23.30
C GLU A 78 -14.69 13.60 24.07
N GLU A 79 -13.77 13.85 24.99
CA GLU A 79 -13.07 15.02 25.55
C GLU A 79 -11.67 14.49 25.93
N ILE A 80 -10.60 15.27 25.72
CA ILE A 80 -9.27 14.91 26.23
C ILE A 80 -9.01 15.84 27.41
N GLU A 81 -9.14 15.30 28.61
CA GLU A 81 -8.62 15.90 29.84
C GLU A 81 -7.09 15.91 29.78
N GLU A 82 -6.54 17.02 30.26
CA GLU A 82 -5.12 17.38 30.26
C GLU A 82 -4.37 16.57 31.32
N GLU A 83 -3.34 15.81 30.93
CA GLU A 83 -2.28 15.42 31.87
C GLU A 83 -0.88 15.66 31.28
N GLU A 84 -0.29 16.70 31.90
CA GLU A 84 1.08 17.14 32.17
C GLU A 84 2.33 16.57 31.44
N ASP A 85 3.11 17.55 30.98
CA ASP A 85 4.53 17.65 30.63
C ASP A 85 5.48 16.46 30.88
N ILE A 86 5.99 15.91 29.77
CA ILE A 86 7.35 15.35 29.68
C ILE A 86 8.12 16.19 28.67
N HIS A 87 9.04 17.02 29.18
CA HIS A 87 9.98 17.81 28.39
C HIS A 87 11.05 16.89 27.76
N GLU A 88 10.66 16.12 26.74
CA GLU A 88 11.63 15.43 25.87
C GLU A 88 12.16 16.40 24.82
N THR A 89 13.45 16.70 24.92
CA THR A 89 14.20 17.56 24.02
C THR A 89 13.92 17.22 22.56
N LYS A 90 13.39 18.19 21.80
CA LYS A 90 13.16 18.07 20.35
C LYS A 90 14.47 17.58 19.71
N PRO A 91 14.49 16.43 19.00
CA PRO A 91 15.68 16.01 18.29
C PRO A 91 16.02 17.11 17.28
N THR A 92 17.19 17.71 17.45
CA THR A 92 17.77 18.66 16.52
C THR A 92 17.80 17.98 15.16
N LYS A 93 17.00 18.51 14.22
CA LYS A 93 16.99 18.03 12.83
C LYS A 93 18.37 18.28 12.26
N LEU A 94 19.24 17.28 12.32
CA LEU A 94 20.44 17.26 11.50
C LEU A 94 20.00 17.54 10.05
N PRO A 95 20.68 18.42 9.31
CA PRO A 95 20.34 18.68 7.93
C PRO A 95 20.45 17.38 7.14
N ILE A 96 19.32 16.73 6.87
CA ILE A 96 19.29 15.60 5.95
C ILE A 96 19.54 16.20 4.58
N GLU A 97 20.75 15.97 4.05
CA GLU A 97 21.12 16.41 2.72
C GLU A 97 20.13 15.81 1.72
N LYS A 98 19.34 16.67 1.07
CA LYS A 98 18.33 16.23 0.10
C LYS A 98 19.06 15.73 -1.14
N ILE A 99 19.34 14.43 -1.20
CA ILE A 99 19.92 13.78 -2.37
C ILE A 99 19.02 14.10 -3.58
N LYS A 100 19.53 14.90 -4.52
CA LYS A 100 18.82 15.25 -5.75
C LYS A 100 18.87 14.04 -6.68
N ARG A 101 17.81 13.22 -6.64
CA ARG A 101 17.64 12.10 -7.57
C ARG A 101 16.73 12.50 -8.73
N GLU A 102 17.09 12.03 -9.92
CA GLU A 102 16.24 12.13 -11.10
C GLU A 102 15.01 11.23 -10.97
N ASN A 103 13.95 11.58 -11.71
CA ASN A 103 12.78 10.73 -11.79
C ASN A 103 13.03 9.66 -12.86
N VAL A 104 13.02 8.40 -12.44
CA VAL A 104 13.27 7.25 -13.31
C VAL A 104 12.09 6.28 -13.28
N PHE A 105 11.84 5.64 -14.42
CA PHE A 105 10.96 4.48 -14.52
C PHE A 105 11.70 3.20 -14.10
N GLY A 106 10.97 2.17 -13.70
CA GLY A 106 11.55 0.87 -13.32
C GLY A 106 12.10 0.81 -11.89
N ALA A 107 12.97 -0.17 -11.64
CA ALA A 107 13.53 -0.43 -10.31
C ALA A 107 14.55 0.64 -9.88
N ILE A 108 14.72 0.82 -8.57
CA ILE A 108 15.75 1.70 -8.02
C ILE A 108 16.97 0.85 -7.64
N PRO A 109 18.18 1.15 -8.15
CA PRO A 109 19.38 0.42 -7.79
C PRO A 109 19.60 0.34 -6.28
N GLY A 110 19.86 -0.87 -5.77
CA GLY A 110 20.12 -1.12 -4.36
C GLY A 110 18.87 -1.24 -3.47
N VAL A 111 17.66 -1.20 -4.04
CA VAL A 111 16.42 -1.44 -3.28
C VAL A 111 15.67 -2.62 -3.89
N ALA A 112 15.71 -3.76 -3.20
CA ALA A 112 15.07 -5.00 -3.64
C ALA A 112 13.55 -4.99 -3.38
N VAL A 113 12.81 -5.78 -4.16
CA VAL A 113 11.42 -6.10 -3.83
C VAL A 113 11.34 -6.72 -2.44
N GLY A 114 10.32 -6.35 -1.68
CA GLY A 114 10.15 -6.74 -0.28
C GLY A 114 10.79 -5.77 0.71
N THR A 115 11.58 -4.79 0.28
CA THR A 115 12.15 -3.78 1.19
C THR A 115 11.03 -3.03 1.93
N GLU A 116 11.11 -3.02 3.26
CA GLU A 116 10.18 -2.36 4.15
C GLU A 116 10.70 -1.00 4.62
N PHE A 117 9.77 -0.10 4.89
CA PHE A 117 9.99 1.27 5.34
C PHE A 117 9.01 1.58 6.47
N ALA A 118 9.48 2.12 7.58
CA ALA A 118 8.60 2.50 8.68
C ALA A 118 7.69 3.67 8.28
N THR A 119 8.18 4.55 7.38
CA THR A 119 7.47 5.77 6.99
C THR A 119 7.52 6.07 5.48
N ARG A 120 6.57 6.88 5.00
CA ARG A 120 6.60 7.46 3.64
C ARG A 120 7.82 8.34 3.38
N ILE A 121 8.44 8.87 4.44
CA ILE A 121 9.66 9.69 4.34
C ILE A 121 10.85 8.79 4.00
N GLU A 122 10.98 7.63 4.64
CA GLU A 122 12.02 6.66 4.31
C GLU A 122 11.88 6.11 2.89
N ALA A 123 10.65 5.75 2.47
CA ALA A 123 10.40 5.33 1.08
C ALA A 123 10.75 6.43 0.06
N SER A 124 10.59 7.71 0.44
CA SER A 124 11.01 8.87 -0.36
C SER A 124 12.53 9.02 -0.40
N HIS A 125 13.19 8.90 0.76
CA HIS A 125 14.64 8.92 0.88
C HIS A 125 15.33 7.72 0.23
N ALA A 126 14.64 6.59 0.03
CA ALA A 126 15.10 5.46 -0.77
C ALA A 126 14.88 5.67 -2.29
N GLY A 127 14.04 6.63 -2.68
CA GLY A 127 13.71 6.92 -4.08
C GLY A 127 12.60 6.04 -4.67
N ILE A 128 12.08 5.07 -3.89
CA ILE A 128 10.97 4.20 -4.31
C ILE A 128 9.73 5.03 -4.63
N HIS A 129 9.33 5.92 -3.72
CA HIS A 129 8.17 6.78 -3.91
C HIS A 129 8.41 8.15 -3.27
N ARG A 130 8.71 9.16 -4.10
CA ARG A 130 9.19 10.48 -3.65
C ARG A 130 8.15 11.33 -2.89
N PRO A 131 6.87 11.39 -3.28
CA PRO A 131 5.87 12.11 -2.51
C PRO A 131 5.73 11.50 -1.11
N THR A 132 5.63 12.33 -0.08
CA THR A 132 5.43 11.86 1.31
C THR A 132 3.95 11.74 1.68
N VAL A 133 3.06 12.27 0.84
CA VAL A 133 1.60 12.31 1.05
C VAL A 133 0.86 11.74 -0.16
N ALA A 134 1.03 12.33 -1.34
CA ALA A 134 0.30 11.95 -2.55
C ALA A 134 0.44 10.46 -2.88
N GLY A 135 -0.63 9.83 -3.37
CA GLY A 135 -0.60 8.41 -3.75
C GLY A 135 0.16 8.17 -5.06
N ILE A 136 0.17 9.16 -5.97
CA ILE A 136 0.78 9.05 -7.30
C ILE A 136 2.02 9.94 -7.38
N HIS A 137 3.09 9.41 -7.97
CA HIS A 137 4.27 10.16 -8.34
C HIS A 137 4.47 10.07 -9.84
N GLY A 138 4.14 11.12 -10.58
CA GLY A 138 4.22 11.13 -12.04
C GLY A 138 4.36 12.52 -12.62
N ASN A 139 4.65 12.55 -13.92
CA ASN A 139 4.61 13.73 -14.77
C ASN A 139 3.55 13.50 -15.86
N PRO A 140 2.53 14.37 -16.01
CA PRO A 140 1.47 14.18 -17.01
C PRO A 140 1.94 14.10 -18.46
N ALA A 141 3.13 14.60 -18.77
CA ALA A 141 3.71 14.51 -20.11
C ALA A 141 4.50 13.21 -20.34
N LEU A 142 5.01 12.57 -19.29
CA LEU A 142 5.93 11.43 -19.40
C LEU A 142 5.31 10.12 -18.91
N GLY A 143 4.65 10.15 -17.76
CA GLY A 143 4.16 8.96 -17.07
C GLY A 143 4.27 9.02 -15.55
N CYS A 144 3.64 8.04 -14.90
CA CYS A 144 3.77 7.70 -13.50
C CYS A 144 5.00 6.82 -13.25
N TYR A 145 5.83 7.20 -12.28
CA TYR A 145 7.03 6.47 -11.88
C TYR A 145 6.74 5.46 -10.75
N SER A 146 5.85 5.85 -9.83
CA SER A 146 5.55 5.05 -8.63
C SER A 146 4.20 5.43 -8.01
N LEU A 147 3.51 4.47 -7.41
CA LEU A 147 2.27 4.68 -6.66
C LEU A 147 2.35 4.09 -5.25
N ALA A 148 1.50 4.59 -4.35
CA ALA A 148 1.35 4.09 -2.99
C ALA A 148 -0.09 3.62 -2.73
N LEU A 149 -0.27 2.32 -2.53
CA LEU A 149 -1.54 1.68 -2.22
C LEU A 149 -1.70 1.58 -0.69
N SER A 150 -2.40 2.54 -0.09
CA SER A 150 -2.45 2.73 1.38
C SER A 150 -3.86 2.77 1.98
N GLY A 151 -4.90 2.39 1.22
CA GLY A 151 -6.29 2.38 1.68
C GLY A 151 -6.91 3.77 1.76
N GLY A 152 -6.47 4.70 0.91
CA GLY A 152 -6.95 6.07 0.88
C GLY A 152 -8.25 6.26 0.10
N TYR A 153 -8.64 5.29 -0.73
CA TYR A 153 -9.86 5.28 -1.52
C TYR A 153 -10.64 3.99 -1.21
N GLU A 154 -11.96 4.12 -1.10
CA GLU A 154 -12.86 3.00 -0.82
C GLU A 154 -13.09 2.10 -2.04
N ASP A 155 -12.80 2.62 -3.23
CA ASP A 155 -12.98 1.96 -4.52
C ASP A 155 -11.80 1.06 -4.94
N ASP A 156 -10.71 1.05 -4.17
CA ASP A 156 -9.52 0.23 -4.43
C ASP A 156 -9.82 -1.26 -4.22
N VAL A 157 -9.35 -2.11 -5.13
CA VAL A 157 -9.48 -3.58 -5.05
C VAL A 157 -8.10 -4.21 -5.23
N ASP A 158 -7.60 -4.93 -4.22
CA ASP A 158 -6.25 -5.52 -4.24
C ASP A 158 -6.31 -7.06 -4.28
N LEU A 159 -5.81 -7.64 -5.38
CA LEU A 159 -5.68 -9.08 -5.60
C LEU A 159 -4.21 -9.54 -5.60
N GLY A 160 -3.28 -8.69 -5.15
CA GLY A 160 -1.85 -9.01 -5.07
C GLY A 160 -1.16 -8.77 -6.41
N ASP A 161 -1.10 -9.79 -7.27
CA ASP A 161 -0.47 -9.67 -8.59
C ASP A 161 -1.27 -8.77 -9.54
N SER A 162 -2.55 -8.57 -9.29
CA SER A 162 -3.36 -7.57 -9.96
C SER A 162 -4.14 -6.74 -8.95
N PHE A 163 -4.42 -5.49 -9.29
CA PHE A 163 -5.30 -4.64 -8.48
C PHE A 163 -5.91 -3.53 -9.31
N ILE A 164 -7.02 -2.99 -8.82
CA ILE A 164 -7.64 -1.78 -9.34
C ILE A 164 -7.31 -0.62 -8.41
N TYR A 165 -6.65 0.38 -8.97
CA TYR A 165 -6.25 1.60 -8.29
C TYR A 165 -7.19 2.74 -8.66
N THR A 166 -7.68 3.46 -7.65
CA THR A 166 -8.52 4.65 -7.86
C THR A 166 -7.66 5.88 -8.08
N GLY A 167 -7.99 6.67 -9.10
CA GLY A 167 -7.31 7.92 -9.43
C GLY A 167 -7.33 8.93 -8.29
N GLU A 168 -6.52 9.98 -8.41
CA GLU A 168 -6.50 11.09 -7.46
C GLU A 168 -7.53 12.18 -7.79
N GLY A 169 -7.85 13.00 -6.79
CA GLY A 169 -8.79 14.11 -6.93
C GLY A 169 -10.22 13.73 -6.57
N GLY A 170 -11.16 14.61 -6.90
CA GLY A 170 -12.56 14.43 -6.53
C GLY A 170 -12.88 14.78 -5.06
N ARG A 171 -11.98 15.47 -4.36
CA ARG A 171 -12.07 15.76 -2.91
C ARG A 171 -11.98 17.25 -2.63
N ASP A 172 -12.78 17.72 -1.68
CA ASP A 172 -12.55 19.03 -1.06
C ASP A 172 -11.65 18.85 0.17
N LEU A 173 -10.43 19.40 0.06
CA LEU A 173 -9.42 19.34 1.11
C LEU A 173 -9.29 20.66 1.86
N LYS A 174 -10.10 21.66 1.51
CA LYS A 174 -10.06 22.97 2.18
C LYS A 174 -10.50 22.81 3.62
N GLY A 175 -9.80 23.51 4.51
CA GLY A 175 -10.25 23.66 5.89
C GLY A 175 -11.62 24.34 5.94
N THR A 176 -12.47 23.89 6.85
CA THR A 176 -13.75 24.55 7.16
C THR A 176 -13.53 25.66 8.19
N LYS A 177 -14.54 26.51 8.44
CA LYS A 177 -14.49 27.49 9.55
C LYS A 177 -14.25 26.80 10.90
N THR A 178 -14.76 25.58 11.07
CA THR A 178 -14.62 24.76 12.29
C THR A 178 -13.29 24.00 12.37
N ASN A 179 -12.68 23.67 11.23
CA ASN A 179 -11.35 23.06 11.18
C ASN A 179 -10.53 23.71 10.04
N PRO A 180 -9.81 24.81 10.32
CA PRO A 180 -9.20 25.64 9.28
C PRO A 180 -7.98 24.99 8.62
N LYS A 181 -7.45 23.89 9.18
CA LYS A 181 -6.32 23.17 8.60
C LYS A 181 -6.80 22.36 7.39
N ASN A 182 -6.12 22.52 6.26
CA ASN A 182 -6.37 21.69 5.08
C ASN A 182 -6.21 20.21 5.44
N LEU A 183 -7.19 19.42 5.00
CA LEU A 183 -7.20 17.98 5.17
C LEU A 183 -6.18 17.35 4.23
N ARG A 184 -5.55 16.26 4.67
CA ARG A 184 -4.71 15.43 3.79
C ARG A 184 -5.55 14.47 2.95
N THR A 185 -6.73 14.12 3.44
CA THR A 185 -7.70 13.20 2.84
C THR A 185 -9.10 13.63 3.23
N ALA A 186 -10.06 13.51 2.31
CA ALA A 186 -11.48 13.70 2.56
C ALA A 186 -12.27 12.65 1.74
N PRO A 187 -13.54 12.40 2.07
CA PRO A 187 -14.42 11.64 1.19
C PRO A 187 -14.51 12.28 -0.21
N GLN A 188 -14.91 11.48 -1.20
CA GLN A 188 -15.20 12.02 -2.54
C GLN A 188 -16.40 12.98 -2.45
N SER A 189 -16.28 14.12 -3.11
CA SER A 189 -17.28 15.19 -3.10
C SER A 189 -17.56 15.78 -4.49
N LYS A 190 -16.86 15.31 -5.52
CA LYS A 190 -17.04 15.68 -6.92
C LYS A 190 -16.37 14.67 -7.84
N ASP A 191 -16.73 14.73 -9.12
CA ASP A 191 -16.15 13.90 -10.17
C ASP A 191 -14.63 14.14 -10.30
N GLN A 192 -13.90 13.05 -10.56
CA GLN A 192 -12.50 13.10 -10.91
C GLN A 192 -12.31 13.54 -12.35
N ILE A 193 -11.14 14.11 -12.61
CA ILE A 193 -10.73 14.64 -13.92
C ILE A 193 -9.44 13.92 -14.33
N LEU A 194 -9.28 13.66 -15.63
CA LEU A 194 -8.06 13.06 -16.20
C LEU A 194 -6.93 14.09 -16.29
N GLU A 195 -6.41 14.49 -15.15
CA GLU A 195 -5.32 15.44 -15.01
C GLU A 195 -4.26 14.93 -14.03
N ARG A 196 -3.11 15.63 -13.95
CA ARG A 196 -2.08 15.38 -12.93
C ARG A 196 -1.67 13.89 -12.88
N GLY A 197 -1.78 13.24 -11.72
CA GLY A 197 -1.45 11.83 -11.55
C GLY A 197 -2.31 10.88 -12.40
N ASN A 198 -3.57 11.23 -12.65
CA ASN A 198 -4.47 10.41 -13.49
C ASN A 198 -4.01 10.42 -14.94
N LEU A 199 -3.67 11.61 -15.46
CA LEU A 199 -3.11 11.75 -16.80
C LEU A 199 -1.71 11.10 -16.90
N ALA A 200 -0.91 11.16 -15.83
CA ALA A 200 0.37 10.45 -15.80
C ALA A 200 0.18 8.92 -15.90
N LEU A 201 -0.79 8.35 -15.18
CA LEU A 201 -1.09 6.91 -15.26
C LEU A 201 -1.64 6.50 -16.63
N SER A 202 -2.45 7.32 -17.29
CA SER A 202 -2.92 7.00 -18.65
C SER A 202 -1.74 6.95 -19.65
N LYS A 203 -0.72 7.78 -19.47
CA LYS A 203 0.51 7.71 -20.28
C LYS A 203 1.30 6.42 -20.07
N ASN A 204 1.22 5.76 -18.91
CA ASN A 204 1.83 4.44 -18.74
C ASN A 204 1.13 3.37 -19.56
N VAL A 205 -0.19 3.48 -19.77
CA VAL A 205 -0.93 2.58 -20.67
C VAL A 205 -0.46 2.77 -22.10
N GLU A 206 -0.42 4.02 -22.57
CA GLU A 206 -0.01 4.36 -23.94
C GLU A 206 1.42 3.90 -24.27
N ASN A 207 2.34 4.06 -23.31
CA ASN A 207 3.78 3.83 -23.52
C ASN A 207 4.30 2.54 -22.89
N ASN A 208 3.42 1.72 -22.30
CA ASN A 208 3.76 0.49 -21.58
C ASN A 208 4.92 0.67 -20.56
N LEU A 209 4.80 1.71 -19.72
CA LEU A 209 5.86 2.10 -18.78
C LEU A 209 5.64 1.47 -17.39
N PRO A 210 6.69 0.91 -16.76
CA PRO A 210 6.58 0.25 -15.48
C PRO A 210 6.39 1.25 -14.32
N VAL A 211 5.53 0.88 -13.37
CA VAL A 211 5.23 1.65 -12.16
C VAL A 211 5.69 0.88 -10.92
N ARG A 212 6.48 1.52 -10.04
CA ARG A 212 6.80 0.95 -8.73
C ARG A 212 5.59 1.01 -7.80
N VAL A 213 5.27 -0.09 -7.11
CA VAL A 213 4.15 -0.14 -6.17
C VAL A 213 4.65 -0.24 -4.73
N LEU A 214 4.17 0.68 -3.89
CA LEU A 214 4.39 0.69 -2.44
C LEU A 214 3.08 0.35 -1.72
N ARG A 215 2.99 -0.80 -1.05
CA ARG A 215 1.81 -1.15 -0.22
C ARG A 215 2.00 -0.67 1.21
N GLY A 216 0.95 -0.10 1.80
CA GLY A 216 0.98 0.42 3.17
C GLY A 216 0.10 -0.38 4.13
N TYR A 217 0.50 -0.48 5.40
CA TYR A 217 -0.16 -1.28 6.44
C TYR A 217 -1.63 -0.92 6.75
N LYS A 218 -2.07 0.28 6.35
CA LYS A 218 -3.47 0.74 6.50
C LYS A 218 -4.39 0.23 5.41
N LEU A 219 -3.84 -0.33 4.33
CA LEU A 219 -4.62 -0.93 3.27
C LEU A 219 -5.40 -2.11 3.82
N LYS A 220 -6.72 -2.14 3.58
CA LYS A 220 -7.59 -3.25 3.97
C LYS A 220 -7.46 -4.41 2.98
N SER A 221 -6.27 -5.00 2.91
CA SER A 221 -5.90 -6.07 1.99
C SER A 221 -5.09 -7.13 2.72
N LYS A 222 -5.26 -8.40 2.33
CA LYS A 222 -4.41 -9.48 2.87
C LYS A 222 -2.95 -9.34 2.45
N PHE A 223 -2.70 -8.72 1.30
CA PHE A 223 -1.39 -8.49 0.70
C PHE A 223 -0.65 -7.28 1.31
N ALA A 224 -1.32 -6.51 2.15
CA ALA A 224 -0.70 -5.39 2.86
C ALA A 224 0.28 -5.89 3.92
N PRO A 225 1.42 -5.20 4.12
CA PRO A 225 2.34 -5.52 5.20
C PRO A 225 1.67 -5.29 6.56
N LEU A 226 2.16 -5.98 7.59
CA LEU A 226 1.65 -5.86 8.97
C LEU A 226 1.89 -4.46 9.54
N GLU A 227 3.02 -3.87 9.16
CA GLU A 227 3.49 -2.58 9.62
C GLU A 227 4.18 -1.79 8.51
N GLY A 228 4.22 -0.47 8.66
CA GLY A 228 4.93 0.41 7.73
C GLY A 228 4.46 0.30 6.27
N TYR A 229 5.43 0.31 5.37
CA TYR A 229 5.25 0.30 3.92
C TYR A 229 6.23 -0.67 3.29
N ARG A 230 5.83 -1.35 2.22
CA ARG A 230 6.69 -2.29 1.51
C ARG A 230 6.71 -2.04 0.01
N TYR A 231 7.89 -2.12 -0.58
CA TYR A 231 8.06 -2.09 -2.02
C TYR A 231 7.74 -3.45 -2.63
N ASP A 232 6.68 -3.52 -3.43
CA ASP A 232 6.12 -4.78 -3.93
C ASP A 232 6.47 -5.07 -5.40
N GLY A 233 7.41 -4.28 -5.95
CA GLY A 233 7.94 -4.45 -7.29
C GLY A 233 7.28 -3.56 -8.34
N LEU A 234 7.44 -3.99 -9.59
CA LEU A 234 7.00 -3.28 -10.79
C LEU A 234 5.69 -3.84 -11.34
N TYR A 235 4.80 -2.93 -11.74
CA TYR A 235 3.50 -3.23 -12.33
C TYR A 235 3.33 -2.43 -13.62
N ASN A 236 2.63 -3.01 -14.58
CA ASN A 236 2.13 -2.30 -15.75
C ASN A 236 0.73 -1.74 -15.44
N VAL A 237 0.44 -0.58 -16.02
CA VAL A 237 -0.94 -0.08 -16.11
C VAL A 237 -1.50 -0.66 -17.41
N VAL A 238 -2.47 -1.56 -17.30
CA VAL A 238 -2.96 -2.32 -18.45
C VAL A 238 -4.10 -1.60 -19.17
N ASP A 239 -5.00 -1.02 -18.40
CA ASP A 239 -6.07 -0.16 -18.90
C ASP A 239 -6.52 0.83 -17.84
N TYR A 240 -7.41 1.74 -18.23
CA TYR A 240 -8.12 2.61 -17.32
C TYR A 240 -9.49 2.96 -17.86
N TYR A 241 -10.43 3.26 -16.96
CA TYR A 241 -11.79 3.63 -17.30
C TYR A 241 -12.39 4.58 -16.27
N LEU A 242 -13.39 5.35 -16.69
CA LEU A 242 -14.18 6.22 -15.82
C LEU A 242 -15.45 5.47 -15.42
N THR A 243 -15.74 5.38 -14.12
CA THR A 243 -16.95 4.73 -13.59
C THR A 243 -17.49 5.49 -12.39
N GLN A 244 -18.73 5.22 -12.02
CA GLN A 244 -19.31 5.75 -10.80
C GLN A 244 -18.75 5.01 -9.57
N GLY A 245 -18.05 5.74 -8.71
CA GLY A 245 -17.49 5.21 -7.46
C GLY A 245 -18.56 4.94 -6.40
N LEU A 246 -18.16 4.34 -5.29
CA LEU A 246 -19.09 3.99 -4.20
C LEU A 246 -19.81 5.22 -3.63
N SER A 247 -19.11 6.35 -3.51
CA SER A 247 -19.68 7.65 -3.15
C SER A 247 -20.72 8.22 -4.13
N GLY A 248 -20.82 7.70 -5.35
CA GLY A 248 -21.74 8.19 -6.38
C GLY A 248 -21.14 9.21 -7.36
N PHE A 249 -19.87 9.58 -7.20
CA PHE A 249 -19.13 10.45 -8.12
C PHE A 249 -18.32 9.65 -9.13
N GLN A 250 -18.03 10.24 -10.29
CA GLN A 250 -17.17 9.63 -11.29
C GLN A 250 -15.72 9.54 -10.78
N VAL A 251 -15.13 8.35 -10.87
CA VAL A 251 -13.74 8.07 -10.49
C VAL A 251 -13.03 7.34 -11.61
N TYR A 252 -11.75 7.67 -11.81
CA TYR A 252 -10.89 6.90 -12.71
C TYR A 252 -10.40 5.65 -11.99
N LYS A 253 -10.50 4.51 -12.65
CA LYS A 253 -9.96 3.23 -12.20
C LYS A 253 -8.86 2.79 -13.16
N PHE A 254 -7.73 2.37 -12.60
CA PHE A 254 -6.56 1.92 -13.33
C PHE A 254 -6.28 0.47 -12.98
N ARG A 255 -6.21 -0.40 -13.98
CA ARG A 255 -5.88 -1.81 -13.79
C ARG A 255 -4.38 -1.98 -13.79
N MET A 256 -3.89 -2.53 -12.69
CA MET A 256 -2.47 -2.76 -12.46
C MET A 256 -2.21 -4.26 -12.52
N GLU A 257 -1.17 -4.68 -13.25
CA GLU A 257 -0.73 -6.07 -13.31
C GLU A 257 0.77 -6.16 -13.06
N ARG A 258 1.17 -7.08 -12.18
CA ARG A 258 2.56 -7.28 -11.78
C ARG A 258 3.36 -7.78 -12.98
N ILE A 259 4.51 -7.15 -13.23
CA ILE A 259 5.42 -7.59 -14.28
C ILE A 259 6.02 -8.95 -13.87
N LYS A 260 6.11 -9.88 -14.83
CA LYS A 260 6.73 -11.20 -14.63
C LYS A 260 8.25 -11.08 -14.51
N ASP A 261 8.91 -12.16 -14.08
CA ASP A 261 10.37 -12.27 -14.06
C ASP A 261 11.12 -11.25 -13.19
N GLN A 262 10.45 -10.73 -12.15
CA GLN A 262 11.09 -10.05 -11.02
C GLN A 262 11.08 -10.96 -9.78
N GLU A 263 11.64 -10.50 -8.67
CA GLU A 263 11.60 -11.21 -7.39
C GLU A 263 10.18 -11.66 -7.02
N PRO A 264 10.04 -12.76 -6.25
CA PRO A 264 8.72 -13.27 -5.87
C PRO A 264 7.91 -12.23 -5.10
N ALA A 265 6.59 -12.40 -5.13
CA ALA A 265 5.66 -11.57 -4.39
C ALA A 265 5.99 -11.60 -2.87
N PRO A 266 6.26 -10.45 -2.24
CA PRO A 266 6.79 -10.43 -0.88
C PRO A 266 5.77 -10.84 0.20
N TRP A 267 4.47 -10.73 -0.10
CA TRP A 267 3.41 -11.15 0.82
C TRP A 267 3.29 -12.67 1.00
N VAL A 268 4.00 -13.49 0.22
CA VAL A 268 4.04 -14.94 0.45
C VAL A 268 4.70 -15.25 1.79
N GLU A 269 5.73 -14.48 2.17
CA GLU A 269 6.40 -14.62 3.47
C GLU A 269 5.50 -14.12 4.61
N ASP A 270 4.76 -13.01 4.38
CA ASP A 270 3.80 -12.49 5.37
C ASP A 270 2.71 -13.51 5.71
N PHE A 271 2.22 -14.25 4.72
CA PHE A 271 1.17 -15.25 4.95
C PHE A 271 1.68 -16.36 5.87
N ALA A 272 2.90 -16.84 5.66
CA ALA A 272 3.52 -17.82 6.54
C ALA A 272 3.72 -17.27 7.97
N MET A 273 4.10 -15.99 8.11
CA MET A 273 4.27 -15.36 9.42
C MET A 273 2.94 -15.14 10.16
N LYS A 274 1.89 -14.73 9.43
CA LYS A 274 0.53 -14.58 9.98
C LYS A 274 -0.02 -15.92 10.48
N GLU A 275 0.11 -16.98 9.67
CA GLU A 275 -0.29 -18.33 10.09
C GLU A 275 0.45 -18.80 11.35
N ASN A 276 1.76 -18.52 11.47
CA ASN A 276 2.52 -18.86 12.66
C ASN A 276 2.09 -18.08 13.92
N LEU A 277 1.72 -16.80 13.77
CA LEU A 277 1.21 -15.97 14.87
C LEU A 277 -0.17 -16.46 15.33
N ASP A 278 -1.08 -16.71 14.38
CA ASP A 278 -2.42 -17.21 14.67
C ASP A 278 -2.37 -18.59 15.36
N ASN A 279 -1.41 -19.45 14.97
CA ASN A 279 -1.18 -20.75 15.61
C ASN A 279 -0.53 -20.65 17.00
N ALA A 280 0.29 -19.62 17.25
CA ALA A 280 0.95 -19.41 18.55
C ALA A 280 -0.03 -18.89 19.62
N GLU A 281 -1.05 -18.14 19.22
CA GLU A 281 -2.14 -17.68 20.12
C GLU A 281 -3.11 -18.82 20.52
N PHE A 282 -3.02 -19.99 19.89
CA PHE A 282 -3.91 -21.14 20.14
C PHE A 282 -3.26 -22.30 20.91
N LEU A 283 -2.10 -22.08 21.55
CA LEU A 283 -1.54 -23.07 22.46
C LEU A 283 -2.31 -23.01 23.80
N PRO A 284 -3.01 -24.09 24.22
CA PRO A 284 -3.63 -24.12 25.53
C PRO A 284 -2.55 -23.98 26.60
N GLU A 285 -2.76 -23.09 27.56
CA GLU A 285 -1.94 -23.03 28.77
C GLU A 285 -1.90 -24.44 29.38
N GLU A 286 -0.72 -25.06 29.40
CA GLU A 286 -0.52 -26.31 30.11
C GLU A 286 -0.90 -26.07 31.57
N ILE A 287 -2.01 -26.69 32.00
CA ILE A 287 -2.43 -26.73 33.39
C ILE A 287 -1.32 -27.45 34.14
N SER A 288 -0.53 -26.70 34.91
CA SER A 288 0.38 -27.26 35.89
C SER A 288 -0.44 -27.82 37.05
N GLU A 289 -0.87 -29.08 36.94
CA GLU A 289 -1.35 -29.82 38.09
C GLU A 289 -0.13 -30.24 38.93
N SER A 290 -0.04 -29.67 40.13
CA SER A 290 0.82 -30.10 41.24
C SER A 290 -0.04 -30.74 42.33
#